data_AF-A0A942JI91-F1
#
_entry.id   AF-A0A942JI91-F1
#
_cell.length_a   1.000
_cell.length_b   1.000
_cell.length_c   1.000
_cell.angle_alpha   90.00
_cell.angle_beta   90.00
_cell.angle_gamma   90.00
#
_symmetry.space_group_name_H-M   'P 1'
#
loop_
_entity.id
_entity.type
_entity.pdbx_description
1 polymer ?
#
loop_
_entity_poly.entity_id
_entity_poly.type
_entity_poly.pdbx_seq_one_letter_code
_entity_poly.pdbx_strand_id
1 'polypeptide(L)' 'MFNKLCPHCNRRSFSASASGIWLCPYCGEDITSVLAISGNQHPDDKGKVEK' A
#
# COMPACT_ATOMS: atom_id res chain seq x y z
N MET A 1 -9.87 -5.32 0.53
CA MET A 1 -8.87 -5.21 1.62
C MET A 1 -7.50 -5.31 1.00
N PHE A 2 -6.67 -4.27 1.17
CA PHE A 2 -5.35 -4.18 0.56
C PHE A 2 -4.28 -4.52 1.58
N ASN A 3 -3.17 -5.09 1.14
CA ASN A 3 -1.99 -5.24 1.98
C ASN A 3 -0.71 -4.84 1.24
N LYS A 4 0.25 -4.25 1.97
CA LYS A 4 1.59 -3.95 1.48
C LYS A 4 2.62 -4.69 2.31
N LEU A 5 3.63 -5.25 1.65
CA LEU A 5 4.77 -5.87 2.34
C LEU A 5 5.86 -4.82 2.57
N CYS A 6 6.17 -4.53 3.83
CA CYS A 6 7.23 -3.58 4.14
C CYS A 6 8.61 -4.19 3.84
N PRO A 7 9.46 -3.54 3.02
CA PRO A 7 10.79 -4.07 2.70
C PRO A 7 11.79 -3.95 3.85
N HIS A 8 11.50 -3.14 4.87
CA HIS A 8 12.39 -2.94 6.03
C HIS A 8 12.15 -3.97 7.13
N CYS A 9 10.90 -4.18 7.51
CA CYS A 9 10.56 -5.12 8.59
C CYS A 9 9.94 -6.44 8.10
N ASN A 10 9.73 -6.59 6.79
CA ASN A 10 9.14 -7.76 6.16
C ASN A 10 7.73 -8.13 6.67
N ARG A 11 7.02 -7.17 7.31
CA ARG A 11 5.66 -7.35 7.80
C ARG A 11 4.62 -6.83 6.81
N ARG A 12 3.46 -7.47 6.78
CA ARG A 12 2.32 -7.05 5.97
C ARG A 12 1.51 -5.98 6.71
N SER A 13 1.41 -4.80 6.12
CA SER A 13 0.49 -3.76 6.56
C SER A 13 -0.82 -3.94 5.82
N PHE A 14 -1.95 -3.90 6.52
CA PHE A 14 -3.29 -3.99 5.93
C PHE A 14 -3.95 -2.62 5.93
N SER A 15 -4.63 -2.26 4.85
CA SER A 15 -5.37 -1.01 4.75
C SER A 15 -6.67 -1.21 3.98
N ALA A 16 -7.63 -0.33 4.25
CA ALA A 16 -8.89 -0.29 3.53
C ALA A 16 -8.72 0.25 2.09
N SER A 17 -7.64 0.98 1.83
CA SER A 17 -7.35 1.65 0.56
C SER A 17 -5.95 1.28 0.04
N ALA A 18 -5.81 1.16 -1.28
CA ALA A 18 -4.52 0.94 -1.94
C ALA A 18 -3.70 2.24 -2.11
N SER A 19 -4.42 3.36 -2.20
CA SER A 19 -3.93 4.67 -2.61
C SER A 19 -3.77 5.60 -1.40
N GLY A 20 -2.81 6.53 -1.49
CA GLY A 20 -2.47 7.48 -0.42
C GLY A 20 -1.17 7.14 0.32
N ILE A 21 -0.80 8.01 1.26
CA ILE A 21 0.40 7.83 2.09
C ILE A 21 0.21 6.59 2.94
N TRP A 22 1.16 5.67 2.84
CA TRP A 22 1.15 4.45 3.61
C TRP A 22 2.44 4.33 4.39
N LEU A 23 2.33 4.51 5.71
CA LEU A 23 3.42 4.25 6.64
C LEU A 23 3.25 2.85 7.23
N CYS A 24 4.34 2.11 7.33
CA CYS A 24 4.32 0.82 8.01
C CYS A 24 4.00 1.03 9.50
N PRO A 25 2.93 0.43 10.05
CA PRO A 25 2.56 0.61 11.46
C PRO A 25 3.52 -0.11 12.42
N TYR A 26 4.47 -0.90 11.90
CA TYR A 26 5.43 -1.65 12.71
C TYR A 26 6.78 -0.95 12.85
N CYS A 27 7.29 -0.35 11.77
CA CYS A 27 8.59 0.32 11.78
C CYS A 27 8.52 1.81 11.44
N GLY A 28 7.36 2.33 11.04
CA GLY A 28 7.18 3.73 10.64
C GLY A 28 7.69 4.07 9.25
N GLU A 29 8.25 3.11 8.51
CA GLU A 29 8.82 3.34 7.18
C GLU A 29 7.76 3.73 6.15
N ASP A 30 8.10 4.65 5.25
CA ASP A 30 7.25 4.95 4.11
C ASP A 30 7.21 3.77 3.14
N ILE A 31 6.03 3.20 2.98
CA ILE A 31 5.72 2.15 2.02
C ILE A 31 4.68 2.64 1.02
N THR A 32 4.61 3.95 0.82
CA THR A 32 3.69 4.58 -0.15
C THR A 32 4.00 4.08 -1.55
N SER A 33 5.29 3.99 -1.91
CA SER A 33 5.77 3.47 -3.19
C SER A 33 5.69 1.94 -3.33
N VAL A 34 5.42 1.19 -2.26
CA VAL A 34 5.29 -0.27 -2.35
C VAL A 34 3.94 -0.61 -2.98
N LEU A 35 3.90 -1.62 -3.86
CA LEU A 35 2.66 -2.07 -4.49
C LEU A 35 1.72 -2.69 -3.46
N ALA A 36 0.48 -2.21 -3.43
CA ALA A 36 -0.60 -2.78 -2.64
C ALA A 36 -1.15 -4.02 -3.36
N ILE A 37 -1.23 -5.14 -2.63
CA ILE A 37 -1.79 -6.39 -3.08
C ILE A 37 -3.22 -6.48 -2.53
N SER A 38 -4.22 -6.42 -3.39
CA SER A 38 -5.59 -6.87 -3.11
C SER A 38 -5.84 -8.14 -3.89
N GLY A 39 -6.57 -9.10 -3.30
CA GLY A 39 -6.91 -10.36 -3.98
C GLY A 39 -7.42 -10.12 -5.40
N ASN A 40 -6.63 -10.59 -6.37
CA ASN A 40 -6.90 -10.68 -7.81
C ASN A 40 -6.99 -9.40 -8.68
N GLN A 41 -6.41 -8.24 -8.33
CA GLN A 41 -6.34 -7.12 -9.27
C GLN A 41 -4.96 -6.53 -9.56
N HIS A 42 -4.83 -6.21 -10.85
CA HIS A 42 -3.71 -5.84 -11.70
C HIS A 42 -3.14 -4.43 -11.37
N PRO A 43 -1.84 -4.18 -11.65
CA PRO A 43 -1.04 -3.03 -11.18
C PRO A 43 -1.37 -1.59 -11.68
N ASP A 44 -2.59 -1.26 -12.12
CA ASP A 44 -2.90 0.10 -12.61
C ASP A 44 -4.15 0.69 -11.93
N ASP A 45 -3.98 1.29 -10.76
CA ASP A 45 -4.92 2.28 -10.22
C ASP A 45 -4.16 3.60 -10.08
N LYS A 46 -3.97 4.27 -11.22
CA LYS A 46 -3.63 5.69 -11.27
C LYS A 46 -4.89 6.44 -10.86
N GLY A 47 -5.13 6.51 -9.54
CA GLY A 47 -6.15 7.35 -8.93
C GLY A 47 -5.90 8.82 -9.28
N LYS A 48 -6.49 9.22 -10.40
CA LYS A 48 -6.63 10.57 -10.91
C LYS A 48 -7.13 11.47 -9.78
N VAL A 49 -6.34 12.49 -9.43
CA VAL A 49 -6.89 13.72 -8.85
C VAL A 49 -7.87 14.26 -9.88
N GLU A 50 -9.17 14.16 -9.60
CA GLU A 50 -10.20 14.87 -10.34
C GLU A 50 -10.73 16.05 -9.52
N LYS A 51 -10.34 17.23 -10.02
CA LYS A 51 -10.91 18.58 -9.88
C LYS A 51 -10.73 19.33 -8.56
#